data_AF-A0A1R4HL14-F1
#
_entry.id   AF-A0A1R4HL14-F1
#
_cell.length_a   1.000
_cell.length_b   1.000
_cell.length_c   1.000
_cell.angle_alpha   90.00
_cell.angle_beta   90.00
_cell.angle_gamma   90.00
#
_symmetry.space_group_name_H-M   'P 1'
#
loop_
_entity.id
_entity.type
_entity.pdbx_description
1 polymer ?
#
loop_
_entity_poly.entity_id
_entity_poly.type
_entity_poly.pdbx_seq_one_letter_code
_entity_poly.pdbx_strand_id
1 'polypeptide(L)'
;MSFHPHMQGATLSDITPEAYGRISKRTAQLTDVDVTQVTFHAGAKWSEDLREAARTELCELPHVALVTAGTLGVVMRDGAYQEFSAGDAMLLPPGHDAWAVGESDCTFVEFSRGNEYYAQ
;
A
#
# COMPACT_ATOMS: atom_id res chain seq x y z
N MET A 1 -4.01 0.20 26.81
CA MET A 1 -4.73 1.12 25.91
C MET A 1 -4.10 2.48 26.03
N SER A 2 -3.39 2.93 25.00
CA SER A 2 -2.90 4.31 24.92
C SER A 2 -4.10 5.20 24.61
N PHE A 3 -4.42 6.14 25.50
CA PHE A 3 -5.45 7.15 25.27
C PHE A 3 -4.77 8.40 24.71
N HIS A 4 -5.15 8.82 23.50
CA HIS A 4 -4.61 10.03 22.88
C HIS A 4 -5.55 11.22 23.15
N PRO A 5 -5.13 12.22 23.93
CA PRO A 5 -6.02 13.28 24.41
C PRO A 5 -6.32 14.38 23.38
N HIS A 6 -5.72 14.33 22.19
CA HIS A 6 -5.80 15.38 21.17
C HIS A 6 -6.23 14.83 19.81
N MET A 7 -7.10 15.56 19.12
CA MET A 7 -7.44 15.29 17.73
C MET A 7 -6.21 15.54 16.84
N GLN A 8 -5.98 14.63 15.89
CA GLN A 8 -4.91 14.72 14.90
C GLN A 8 -5.52 14.54 13.51
N GLY A 9 -4.95 15.21 12.52
CA GLY A 9 -5.40 15.12 11.14
C GLY A 9 -4.35 15.64 10.19
N ALA A 10 -4.39 15.16 8.96
CA ALA A 10 -3.53 15.57 7.87
C ALA A 10 -4.29 15.43 6.55
N THR A 11 -3.95 16.27 5.58
CA THR A 11 -4.47 16.20 4.22
C THR A 11 -3.43 15.51 3.34
N LEU A 12 -3.73 14.31 2.84
CA LEU A 12 -2.76 13.54 2.05
C LEU A 12 -2.28 14.30 0.81
N SER A 13 -3.15 15.05 0.13
CA SER A 13 -2.75 15.83 -1.06
C SER A 13 -1.75 16.95 -0.78
N ASP A 14 -1.64 17.39 0.47
CA ASP A 14 -0.70 18.46 0.87
C ASP A 14 0.69 17.90 1.18
N ILE A 15 0.85 16.57 1.17
CA ILE A 15 2.11 15.88 1.45
C ILE A 15 2.88 15.64 0.15
N THR A 16 4.16 16.02 0.13
CA THR A 16 5.08 15.71 -0.97
C THR A 16 5.23 14.20 -1.12
N PRO A 17 4.98 13.62 -2.30
CA PRO A 17 5.10 12.19 -2.47
C PRO A 17 6.56 11.73 -2.47
N GLU A 18 6.83 10.61 -1.81
CA GLU A 18 8.03 9.81 -2.00
C GLU A 18 7.81 8.88 -3.20
N ALA A 19 8.74 8.86 -4.15
CA ALA A 19 8.61 8.08 -5.38
C ALA A 19 9.68 6.98 -5.48
N TYR A 20 9.27 5.80 -5.91
CA TYR A 20 10.09 4.62 -6.17
C TYR A 20 9.71 4.12 -7.56
N GLY A 21 10.51 4.46 -8.57
CA GLY A 21 10.14 4.24 -9.97
C GLY A 21 8.77 4.87 -10.28
N ARG A 22 7.83 4.05 -10.73
CA ARG A 22 6.44 4.41 -11.05
C ARG A 22 5.46 4.23 -9.88
N ILE A 23 5.95 4.07 -8.65
CA ILE A 23 5.12 3.98 -7.45
C ILE A 23 5.36 5.22 -6.58
N SER A 24 4.29 5.89 -6.16
CA SER A 24 4.38 7.04 -5.25
C SER A 24 3.63 6.80 -3.96
N LYS A 25 4.16 7.34 -2.85
CA LYS A 25 3.62 7.21 -1.49
C LYS A 25 3.48 8.58 -0.84
N ARG A 26 2.34 8.82 -0.20
CA ARG A 26 2.11 9.97 0.70
C ARG A 26 1.67 9.45 2.06
N THR A 27 2.41 9.77 3.10
CA THR A 27 2.17 9.21 4.44
C THR A 27 1.85 10.31 5.43
N ALA A 28 0.64 10.27 5.97
CA ALA A 28 0.25 11.02 7.15
C ALA A 28 0.62 10.22 8.41
N GLN A 29 1.40 10.83 9.29
CA GLN A 29 1.77 10.25 10.58
C GLN A 29 0.83 10.79 11.66
N LEU A 30 0.09 9.89 12.31
CA LEU A 30 -0.69 10.16 13.50
C LEU A 30 -0.08 9.38 14.66
N THR A 31 -0.52 9.62 15.89
CA THR A 31 -0.05 8.80 17.01
C THR A 31 -0.50 7.35 16.84
N ASP A 32 0.47 6.43 16.89
CA ASP A 32 0.30 4.96 16.79
C ASP A 32 -0.28 4.44 15.46
N VAL A 33 -0.53 5.30 14.48
CA VAL A 33 -1.01 4.91 13.15
C VAL A 33 -0.47 5.83 12.07
N ASP A 34 0.10 5.22 11.04
CA ASP A 34 0.41 5.90 9.79
C ASP A 34 -0.67 5.54 8.77
N VAL A 35 -1.10 6.55 8.02
CA VAL A 35 -2.05 6.42 6.93
C VAL A 35 -1.34 6.79 5.64
N THR A 36 -1.20 5.83 4.74
CA THR A 36 -0.42 6.00 3.52
C THR A 36 -1.31 5.85 2.30
N GLN A 37 -1.35 6.88 1.46
CA GLN A 37 -1.83 6.72 0.08
C GLN A 37 -0.70 6.18 -0.77
N VAL A 38 -0.96 5.09 -1.49
CA VAL A 38 -0.04 4.52 -2.46
C VAL A 38 -0.69 4.61 -3.84
N THR A 39 0.06 5.08 -4.81
CA THR A 39 -0.35 5.07 -6.22
C THR A 39 0.66 4.25 -7.02
N PHE A 40 0.17 3.17 -7.62
CA PHE A 40 0.84 2.45 -8.68
C PHE A 40 0.44 3.13 -9.99
N HIS A 41 1.35 3.88 -10.60
CA HIS A 41 1.08 4.51 -11.89
C HIS A 41 0.92 3.44 -12.99
N ALA A 42 0.29 3.80 -14.11
CA ALA A 42 0.12 2.88 -15.23
C ALA A 42 1.45 2.17 -15.60
N GLY A 43 1.38 0.83 -15.67
CA GLY A 43 2.53 -0.04 -15.92
C GLY A 43 3.45 -0.31 -14.71
N ALA A 44 3.22 0.31 -13.55
CA ALA A 44 4.02 0.07 -12.34
C ALA A 44 3.86 -1.36 -11.83
N LYS A 45 4.97 -1.94 -11.36
CA LYS A 45 5.03 -3.28 -10.75
C LYS A 45 5.99 -3.24 -9.58
N TRP A 46 5.57 -3.77 -8.43
CA TRP A 46 6.35 -3.69 -7.19
C TRP A 46 7.76 -4.28 -7.37
N SER A 47 7.87 -5.43 -8.02
CA SER A 47 9.16 -6.10 -8.29
C SER A 47 10.12 -5.29 -9.17
N GLU A 48 9.60 -4.35 -9.97
CA GLU A 48 10.38 -3.51 -10.87
C GLU A 48 10.72 -2.16 -10.24
N ASP A 49 9.74 -1.54 -9.57
CA ASP A 49 9.80 -0.15 -9.13
C ASP A 49 10.20 0.02 -7.65
N LEU A 50 9.95 -0.98 -6.80
CA LEU A 50 10.19 -0.93 -5.35
C LEU A 50 11.24 -1.92 -4.84
N ARG A 51 11.45 -3.04 -5.55
CA ARG A 51 12.35 -4.13 -5.12
C ARG A 51 13.73 -3.68 -4.67
N GLU A 52 14.37 -2.78 -5.42
CA GLU A 52 15.73 -2.29 -5.09
C GLU A 52 15.75 -1.52 -3.76
N ALA A 53 14.74 -0.68 -3.52
CA ALA A 53 14.60 0.07 -2.29
C ALA A 53 14.24 -0.85 -1.11
N ALA A 54 13.37 -1.84 -1.33
CA ALA A 54 12.92 -2.80 -0.31
C ALA A 54 13.97 -3.86 0.04
N ARG A 55 14.92 -4.15 -0.87
CA ARG A 55 15.96 -5.18 -0.73
C ARG A 55 15.40 -6.59 -0.46
N THR A 56 14.22 -6.88 -0.99
CA THR A 56 13.53 -8.17 -0.91
C THR A 56 12.97 -8.53 -2.29
N GLU A 57 12.88 -9.82 -2.65
CA GLU A 57 12.37 -10.22 -3.98
C GLU A 57 10.87 -10.00 -4.16
N LEU A 58 10.10 -10.07 -3.06
CA LEU A 58 8.68 -9.79 -2.97
C LEU A 58 8.42 -8.77 -1.87
N CYS A 59 7.24 -8.16 -1.86
CA CYS A 59 6.81 -7.33 -0.74
C CYS A 59 6.55 -8.24 0.46
N GLU A 60 7.30 -8.00 1.54
CA GLU A 60 7.18 -8.75 2.81
C GLU A 60 6.41 -7.96 3.88
N LEU A 61 5.83 -6.81 3.50
CA LEU A 61 4.98 -6.03 4.41
C LEU A 61 3.53 -6.52 4.30
N PRO A 62 2.81 -6.67 5.43
CA PRO A 62 1.38 -6.85 5.42
C PRO A 62 0.67 -5.52 5.19
N HIS A 63 -0.41 -5.54 4.40
CA HIS A 63 -1.20 -4.35 4.09
C HIS A 63 -2.65 -4.52 4.49
N VAL A 64 -3.22 -3.49 5.11
CA VAL A 64 -4.68 -3.34 5.31
C VAL A 64 -5.09 -2.05 4.62
N ALA A 65 -5.83 -2.18 3.53
CA ALA A 65 -6.06 -1.08 2.61
C ALA A 65 -7.49 -1.02 2.05
N LEU A 66 -7.87 0.14 1.55
CA LEU A 66 -9.04 0.37 0.71
C LEU A 66 -8.56 0.90 -0.64
N VAL A 67 -8.93 0.23 -1.73
CA VAL A 67 -8.67 0.74 -3.08
C VAL A 67 -9.63 1.87 -3.38
N THR A 68 -9.11 3.03 -3.79
CA THR A 68 -9.89 4.24 -4.04
C THR A 68 -10.06 4.54 -5.52
N ALA A 69 -9.17 4.05 -6.37
CA ALA A 69 -9.26 4.19 -7.83
C ALA A 69 -8.46 3.10 -8.55
N GLY A 70 -8.91 2.70 -9.74
CA GLY A 70 -8.23 1.68 -10.56
C GLY A 70 -8.37 0.27 -10.00
N THR A 71 -7.46 -0.61 -10.44
CA THR A 71 -7.40 -2.02 -10.04
C THR A 71 -5.95 -2.43 -9.76
N LEU A 72 -5.73 -3.04 -8.60
CA LEU A 72 -4.46 -3.64 -8.21
C LEU A 72 -4.50 -5.14 -8.48
N GLY A 73 -3.63 -5.63 -9.35
CA GLY A 73 -3.39 -7.06 -9.52
C GLY A 73 -2.34 -7.50 -8.53
N VAL A 74 -2.58 -8.63 -7.86
CA VAL A 74 -1.70 -9.17 -6.83
C VAL A 74 -1.47 -10.65 -7.08
N VAL A 75 -0.20 -11.07 -7.02
CA VAL A 75 0.19 -12.49 -7.01
C VAL A 75 1.00 -12.82 -5.78
N MET A 76 0.57 -13.84 -5.05
CA MET A 76 1.25 -14.36 -3.88
C MET A 76 2.39 -15.30 -4.29
N ARG A 77 3.32 -15.55 -3.36
CA ARG A 77 4.44 -16.49 -3.54
C ARG A 77 4.02 -17.90 -3.94
N ASP A 78 2.85 -18.36 -3.49
CA ASP A 78 2.29 -19.68 -3.84
C ASP A 78 1.57 -19.70 -5.20
N GLY A 79 1.51 -18.55 -5.89
CA GLY A 79 0.87 -18.38 -7.18
C GLY A 79 -0.61 -18.00 -7.08
N ALA A 80 -1.20 -17.86 -5.88
CA ALA A 80 -2.56 -17.34 -5.74
C ALA A 80 -2.64 -15.92 -6.31
N TYR A 81 -3.65 -15.65 -7.12
CA TYR A 81 -3.83 -14.38 -7.80
C TYR A 81 -5.21 -13.79 -7.50
N GLN A 82 -5.25 -12.48 -7.28
CA GLN A 82 -6.48 -11.73 -7.09
C GLN A 82 -6.32 -10.30 -7.59
N GLU A 83 -7.41 -9.73 -8.08
CA GLU A 83 -7.53 -8.30 -8.37
C GLU A 83 -8.38 -7.61 -7.30
N PHE A 84 -8.01 -6.39 -6.94
CA PHE A 84 -8.75 -5.52 -6.03
C PHE A 84 -9.05 -4.20 -6.74
N SER A 85 -10.32 -3.88 -6.92
CA SER A 85 -10.80 -2.69 -7.62
C SER A 85 -11.30 -1.62 -6.65
N ALA A 86 -11.50 -0.40 -7.15
CA ALA A 86 -12.04 0.71 -6.35
C ALA A 86 -13.29 0.30 -5.53
N GLY A 87 -13.22 0.50 -4.22
CA GLY A 87 -14.23 0.09 -3.25
C GLY A 87 -13.88 -1.18 -2.48
N ASP A 88 -12.93 -1.98 -2.95
CA ASP A 88 -12.51 -3.21 -2.27
C ASP A 88 -11.61 -2.91 -1.07
N ALA A 89 -11.92 -3.56 0.05
CA ALA A 89 -11.02 -3.65 1.20
C ALA A 89 -10.10 -4.86 1.05
N MET A 90 -8.83 -4.69 1.39
CA MET A 90 -7.79 -5.68 1.19
C MET A 90 -7.01 -5.90 2.49
N LEU A 91 -6.89 -7.17 2.90
CA LEU A 91 -5.84 -7.64 3.80
C LEU A 91 -4.88 -8.46 2.95
N LEU A 92 -3.67 -7.93 2.72
CA LEU A 92 -2.67 -8.54 1.87
C LEU A 92 -1.50 -9.04 2.72
N PRO A 93 -1.30 -10.37 2.84
CA PRO A 93 -0.20 -10.93 3.61
C PRO A 93 1.18 -10.67 2.99
N PRO A 94 2.28 -10.82 3.77
CA PRO A 94 3.64 -10.83 3.24
C PRO A 94 3.85 -11.88 2.13
N GLY A 95 4.80 -11.60 1.24
CA GLY A 95 5.21 -12.51 0.18
C GLY A 95 4.36 -12.38 -1.09
N HIS A 96 4.25 -11.17 -1.62
CA HIS A 96 3.49 -10.88 -2.85
C HIS A 96 4.20 -9.90 -3.78
N ASP A 97 3.81 -9.92 -5.05
CA ASP A 97 4.08 -8.86 -6.01
C ASP A 97 2.76 -8.24 -6.46
N ALA A 98 2.78 -6.97 -6.85
CA ALA A 98 1.58 -6.22 -7.18
C ALA A 98 1.83 -5.23 -8.33
N TRP A 99 0.79 -4.95 -9.11
CA TRP A 99 0.86 -4.01 -10.24
C TRP A 99 -0.47 -3.32 -10.51
N ALA A 100 -0.41 -2.15 -11.15
CA ALA A 100 -1.60 -1.52 -11.71
C ALA A 100 -2.07 -2.31 -12.94
N VAL A 101 -3.35 -2.71 -12.96
CA VAL A 101 -3.92 -3.49 -14.07
C VAL A 101 -4.33 -2.55 -15.21
N GLY A 102 -3.88 -2.87 -16.43
CA GLY A 102 -4.18 -2.11 -17.64
C GLY A 102 -3.36 -0.82 -17.75
N GLU A 103 -3.94 0.20 -18.39
CA GLU A 103 -3.27 1.46 -18.75
C GLU A 103 -3.66 2.62 -17.84
N SER A 104 -4.10 2.35 -16.61
CA SER A 104 -4.58 3.36 -15.66
C SER A 104 -3.95 3.19 -14.30
N ASP A 105 -3.77 4.29 -13.58
CA ASP A 105 -3.25 4.29 -12.23
C ASP A 105 -4.18 3.52 -11.27
N CYS A 106 -3.58 2.77 -10.36
CA CYS A 106 -4.26 2.21 -9.20
C CYS A 106 -3.85 2.98 -7.94
N THR A 107 -4.82 3.44 -7.17
CA THR A 107 -4.58 4.15 -5.91
C THR A 107 -5.33 3.47 -4.77
N PHE A 108 -4.66 3.29 -3.65
CA PHE A 108 -5.25 2.77 -2.42
C PHE A 108 -4.72 3.53 -1.20
N VAL A 109 -5.45 3.45 -0.09
CA VAL A 109 -5.04 3.99 1.20
C VAL A 109 -4.87 2.83 2.17
N GLU A 110 -3.70 2.74 2.80
CA GLU A 110 -3.34 1.70 3.77
C GLU A 110 -3.09 2.28 5.17
N PHE A 111 -3.29 1.45 6.19
CA PHE A 111 -3.01 1.77 7.59
C PHE A 111 -1.89 0.88 8.13
N SER A 112 -0.94 1.45 8.87
CA SER A 112 0.24 0.74 9.39
C SER A 112 -0.04 -0.41 10.37
N ARG A 113 -1.30 -0.63 10.73
CA ARG A 113 -1.74 -1.71 11.63
C ARG A 113 -1.77 -3.10 10.97
N GLY A 114 -1.46 -3.22 9.68
CA GLY A 114 -1.28 -4.54 9.05
C GLY A 114 -0.28 -5.43 9.79
N ASN A 115 0.80 -4.84 10.33
CA ASN A 115 1.81 -5.55 11.12
C ASN A 115 1.28 -6.15 12.42
N GLU A 116 0.22 -5.59 13.01
CA GLU A 116 -0.32 -6.07 14.28
C GLU A 116 -0.94 -7.46 14.18
N TYR A 117 -1.39 -7.86 12.99
CA TYR A 117 -1.91 -9.22 12.74
C TYR A 117 -0.80 -10.27 12.63
N TYR A 118 0.43 -9.85 12.33
CA TYR A 118 1.57 -10.73 12.04
C TYR A 118 2.72 -10.58 13.05
N ALA A 119 2.56 -9.72 14.07
CA ALA A 119 3.53 -9.51 15.15
C ALA A 119 3.47 -10.60 16.25
N GLN A 120 2.93 -11.79 15.96
CA GLN A 120 2.91 -12.94 16.86
C GLN A 120 3.94 -14.00 16.46
#